data_AF-A0A966EJL2-F1
#
_entry.id   AF-A0A966EJL2-F1
#
_cell.length_a   1.000
_cell.length_b   1.000
_cell.length_c   1.000
_cell.angle_alpha   90.00
_cell.angle_beta   90.00
_cell.angle_gamma   90.00
#
_symmetry.space_group_name_H-M   'P 1'
#
loop_
_entity.id
_entity.type
_entity.pdbx_description
1 polymer ?
#
loop_
_entity_poly.entity_id
_entity_poly.type
_entity_poly.pdbx_seq_one_letter_code
_entity_poly.pdbx_strand_id
1 'polypeptide(L)'
;MGIIDAWKSKSRNSKSSGGTSRREKPLSGNRHKDRLAALFHSEGRKDLLPWVGQLEARSESEAALRLLRAGVVRFHPWPQGEEQLATLEKQQFRWHLPELQDAAENQFDALSASRLADALDCLGDRAGAQLWARAAIEEDPCHPEGYLAVARAHLRKFREKSDAVAGLGVLRYLTKACQLRPGHGECLRDLATMLLLLKAPKAAGKVLQPLIKAAPRDPMVLALTTLAKELPAENTSNIQELFLRWETGSEPNRALSPARVLPSPSGGQLWEIDNNRTLVATCDSASRDDKTIENLSVVSGTLMSSLPQMGIGDFVRFTSRSRGGILLGQSDGESTYFGHSQRGSHEESLHRFLNSLGDKEVSR
;
A
#
# COMPACT_ATOMS: atom_id res chain seq x y z
N MET A 1 -4.23 -10.46 10.30
CA MET A 1 -3.73 -11.57 9.47
C MET A 1 -2.89 -10.94 8.37
N GLY A 2 -1.59 -11.23 8.33
CA GLY A 2 -0.66 -10.57 7.41
C GLY A 2 -0.87 -11.01 5.97
N ILE A 3 -1.10 -10.06 5.08
CA ILE A 3 -1.19 -10.27 3.61
C ILE A 3 0.10 -10.92 3.05
N ILE A 4 1.20 -10.88 3.82
CA ILE A 4 2.53 -11.35 3.45
C ILE A 4 2.71 -12.88 3.65
N ASP A 5 1.91 -13.56 4.48
CA ASP A 5 2.15 -14.97 4.82
C ASP A 5 1.56 -15.99 3.83
N ALA A 6 0.70 -15.57 2.89
CA ALA A 6 0.04 -16.48 1.95
C ALA A 6 0.92 -16.94 0.76
N TRP A 7 2.17 -16.47 0.65
CA TRP A 7 2.97 -16.62 -0.58
C TRP A 7 4.24 -17.45 -0.40
N LYS A 8 4.11 -18.64 0.21
CA LYS A 8 5.18 -19.66 0.18
C LYS A 8 4.94 -20.65 -0.98
N SER A 9 5.58 -20.45 -2.13
CA SER A 9 5.66 -21.49 -3.16
C SER A 9 6.84 -22.43 -2.85
N LYS A 10 6.55 -23.73 -2.72
CA LYS A 10 7.54 -24.81 -2.61
C LYS A 10 8.15 -25.04 -3.99
N SER A 11 9.40 -24.65 -4.19
CA SER A 11 10.19 -25.06 -5.36
C SER A 11 10.94 -26.36 -5.03
N ARG A 12 10.61 -27.45 -5.76
CA ARG A 12 11.36 -28.71 -5.76
C ARG A 12 12.57 -28.56 -6.67
N ASN A 13 13.77 -28.76 -6.12
CA ASN A 13 15.02 -28.86 -6.86
C ASN A 13 15.07 -30.15 -7.70
N SER A 14 15.41 -30.03 -8.97
CA SER A 14 16.10 -31.09 -9.71
C SER A 14 17.41 -30.52 -10.27
N LYS A 15 18.51 -31.21 -9.97
CA LYS A 15 19.85 -30.93 -10.48
C LYS A 15 19.97 -31.51 -11.89
N SER A 16 20.57 -30.78 -12.82
CA SER A 16 21.38 -31.37 -13.87
C SER A 16 22.60 -30.50 -14.18
N SER A 17 23.66 -31.19 -14.56
CA SER A 17 25.05 -30.79 -14.55
C SER A 17 25.60 -30.59 -15.96
N GLY A 18 26.55 -29.65 -16.09
CA GLY A 18 27.68 -29.77 -17.02
C GLY A 18 27.53 -29.10 -18.38
N GLY A 19 28.52 -28.26 -18.73
CA GLY A 19 28.73 -27.81 -20.11
C GLY A 19 29.35 -26.42 -20.23
N THR A 20 30.66 -26.31 -20.04
CA THR A 20 31.45 -25.13 -20.43
C THR A 20 31.62 -25.09 -21.96
N SER A 21 31.22 -24.00 -22.60
CA SER A 21 31.76 -23.59 -23.90
C SER A 21 31.81 -22.06 -24.02
N ARG A 22 32.85 -21.57 -24.67
CA ARG A 22 33.40 -20.21 -24.62
C ARG A 22 33.24 -19.55 -26.00
N ARG A 23 32.94 -18.23 -26.02
CA ARG A 23 32.77 -17.29 -27.17
C ARG A 23 31.38 -17.41 -27.83
N GLU A 24 30.61 -16.35 -28.06
CA GLU A 24 30.95 -15.06 -28.69
C GLU A 24 30.26 -13.85 -28.02
N LYS A 25 30.84 -12.65 -28.15
CA LYS A 25 30.23 -11.37 -27.73
C LYS A 25 29.27 -10.85 -28.80
N PRO A 26 28.03 -10.44 -28.47
CA PRO A 26 27.27 -9.48 -29.28
C PRO A 26 27.41 -8.07 -28.68
N LEU A 27 28.35 -7.29 -29.21
CA LEU A 27 28.55 -5.86 -28.90
C LEU A 27 27.63 -5.00 -29.80
N SER A 28 26.33 -4.98 -29.54
CA SER A 28 25.45 -3.88 -30.03
C SER A 28 24.16 -3.77 -29.21
N GLY A 29 23.65 -4.89 -28.69
CA GLY A 29 22.44 -4.92 -27.88
C GLY A 29 22.57 -4.43 -26.44
N ASN A 30 23.78 -4.24 -25.88
CA ASN A 30 23.94 -3.80 -24.48
C ASN A 30 23.78 -2.29 -24.28
N ARG A 31 24.10 -1.45 -25.29
CA ARG A 31 24.02 0.02 -25.12
C ARG A 31 22.60 0.55 -24.92
N HIS A 32 21.59 -0.12 -25.51
CA HIS A 32 20.18 0.23 -25.28
C HIS A 32 19.65 -0.30 -23.94
N LYS A 33 20.19 -1.42 -23.43
CA LYS A 33 19.82 -1.98 -22.12
C LYS A 33 20.20 -1.05 -20.97
N ASP A 34 21.41 -0.51 -21.03
CA ASP A 34 21.92 0.41 -20.01
C ASP A 34 21.21 1.77 -20.08
N ARG A 35 20.80 2.20 -21.29
CA ARG A 35 20.10 3.47 -21.49
C ARG A 35 18.70 3.53 -20.87
N LEU A 36 17.87 2.48 -21.02
CA LEU A 36 16.51 2.51 -20.49
C LEU A 36 16.48 2.40 -18.96
N ALA A 37 17.38 1.60 -18.38
CA ALA A 37 17.58 1.57 -16.94
C ALA A 37 18.15 2.91 -16.41
N ALA A 38 19.02 3.59 -17.17
CA ALA A 38 19.57 4.91 -16.80
C ALA A 38 18.48 5.99 -16.64
N LEU A 39 17.40 5.94 -17.42
CA LEU A 39 16.28 6.89 -17.32
C LEU A 39 15.57 6.87 -15.95
N PHE A 40 15.67 5.76 -15.21
CA PHE A 40 15.05 5.62 -13.90
C PHE A 40 16.01 5.84 -12.73
N HIS A 41 17.25 6.27 -12.98
CA HIS A 41 18.14 6.76 -11.92
C HIS A 41 17.76 8.19 -11.51
N SER A 42 18.30 8.68 -10.40
CA SER A 42 17.95 9.97 -9.79
C SER A 42 17.99 11.16 -10.76
N GLU A 43 18.93 11.20 -11.71
CA GLU A 43 19.05 12.28 -12.70
C GLU A 43 18.21 12.09 -13.97
N GLY A 44 17.74 10.87 -14.23
CA GLY A 44 17.05 10.50 -15.48
C GLY A 44 15.67 11.15 -15.66
N ARG A 45 15.12 11.78 -14.61
CA ARG A 45 13.86 12.54 -14.66
C ARG A 45 13.85 13.62 -15.73
N LYS A 46 14.99 14.29 -15.98
CA LYS A 46 15.12 15.37 -16.97
C LYS A 46 15.03 14.87 -18.40
N ASP A 47 15.47 13.63 -18.64
CA ASP A 47 15.56 13.05 -19.98
C ASP A 47 14.29 12.29 -20.37
N LEU A 48 13.43 11.95 -19.40
CA LEU A 48 12.26 11.09 -19.63
C LEU A 48 11.19 11.75 -20.51
N LEU A 49 10.82 13.02 -20.27
CA LEU A 49 9.85 13.74 -21.10
C LEU A 49 10.34 13.97 -22.54
N PRO A 50 11.59 14.41 -22.79
CA PRO A 50 12.16 14.44 -24.14
C PRO A 50 12.09 13.09 -24.85
N TRP A 51 12.33 11.98 -24.13
CA TRP A 51 12.26 10.64 -24.70
C TRP A 51 10.83 10.22 -25.04
N VAL A 52 9.87 10.53 -24.17
CA VAL A 52 8.43 10.33 -24.44
C VAL A 52 8.02 11.09 -25.70
N GLY A 53 8.41 12.36 -25.84
CA GLY A 53 8.12 13.16 -27.03
C GLY A 53 8.73 12.59 -28.32
N GLN A 54 9.92 11.97 -28.25
CA GLN A 54 10.51 11.27 -29.40
C GLN A 54 9.72 10.02 -29.80
N LEU A 55 9.17 9.28 -28.84
CA LEU A 55 8.32 8.12 -29.11
C LEU A 55 6.98 8.54 -29.72
N GLU A 56 6.40 9.62 -29.22
CA GLU A 56 5.19 10.22 -29.81
C GLU A 56 5.42 10.67 -31.26
N ALA A 57 6.56 11.31 -31.55
CA ALA A 57 6.92 11.72 -32.90
C ALA A 57 7.14 10.55 -33.88
N ARG A 58 7.42 9.34 -33.35
CA ARG A 58 7.52 8.10 -34.13
C ARG A 58 6.20 7.32 -34.19
N SER A 59 5.12 7.88 -33.66
CA SER A 59 3.81 7.22 -33.53
C SER A 59 3.83 5.96 -32.65
N GLU A 60 4.79 5.84 -31.73
CA GLU A 60 4.89 4.74 -30.75
C GLU A 60 4.14 5.08 -29.45
N SER A 61 2.85 5.42 -29.55
CA SER A 61 2.04 5.95 -28.44
C SER A 61 1.94 5.01 -27.22
N GLU A 62 1.82 3.70 -27.45
CA GLU A 62 1.75 2.73 -26.35
C GLU A 62 3.08 2.62 -25.59
N ALA A 63 4.21 2.67 -26.30
CA ALA A 63 5.53 2.67 -25.69
C ALA A 63 5.77 3.96 -24.89
N ALA A 64 5.36 5.11 -25.44
CA ALA A 64 5.40 6.41 -24.77
C ALA A 64 4.61 6.38 -23.46
N LEU A 65 3.39 5.84 -23.47
CA LEU A 65 2.55 5.71 -22.28
C LEU A 65 3.13 4.75 -21.24
N ARG A 66 3.60 3.57 -21.65
CA ARG A 66 4.23 2.61 -20.72
C ARG A 66 5.46 3.23 -20.03
N LEU A 67 6.27 3.95 -20.79
CA LEU A 67 7.44 4.65 -20.24
C LEU A 67 7.04 5.78 -19.29
N LEU A 68 6.05 6.58 -19.65
CA LEU A 68 5.61 7.70 -18.84
C LEU A 68 4.94 7.24 -17.53
N ARG A 69 4.11 6.18 -17.57
CA ARG A 69 3.57 5.53 -16.37
C ARG A 69 4.68 5.09 -15.41
N ALA A 70 5.72 4.46 -15.94
CA ALA A 70 6.88 4.05 -15.15
C ALA A 70 7.63 5.23 -14.54
N GLY A 71 7.83 6.30 -15.31
CA GLY A 71 8.49 7.53 -14.83
C GLY A 71 7.70 8.23 -13.73
N VAL A 72 6.40 8.35 -13.91
CA VAL A 72 5.49 8.95 -12.94
C VAL A 72 5.50 8.20 -11.60
N VAL A 73 5.51 6.88 -11.61
CA VAL A 73 5.66 6.08 -10.38
C VAL A 73 7.05 6.25 -9.76
N ARG A 74 8.09 6.22 -10.58
CA ARG A 74 9.49 6.32 -10.13
C ARG A 74 9.80 7.63 -9.41
N PHE A 75 9.28 8.73 -9.94
CA PHE A 75 9.62 10.08 -9.51
C PHE A 75 8.50 10.75 -8.71
N HIS A 76 7.52 9.98 -8.22
CA HIS A 76 6.41 10.51 -7.45
C HIS A 76 6.90 11.23 -6.17
N PRO A 77 6.43 12.47 -5.90
CA PRO A 77 5.51 13.28 -6.71
C PRO A 77 6.19 13.95 -7.92
N TRP A 78 5.60 13.82 -9.11
CA TRP A 78 6.09 14.46 -10.34
C TRP A 78 4.95 15.14 -11.15
N PRO A 79 4.56 16.38 -10.79
CA PRO A 79 3.38 17.04 -11.38
C PRO A 79 3.40 17.13 -12.91
N GLN A 80 4.53 17.51 -13.50
CA GLN A 80 4.68 17.61 -14.97
C GLN A 80 4.49 16.26 -15.68
N GLY A 81 4.98 15.17 -15.07
CA GLY A 81 4.80 13.83 -15.60
C GLY A 81 3.35 13.36 -15.51
N GLU A 82 2.68 13.66 -14.40
CA GLU A 82 1.26 13.34 -14.19
C GLU A 82 0.36 14.09 -15.18
N GLU A 83 0.64 15.37 -15.43
CA GLU A 83 -0.11 16.19 -16.39
C GLU A 83 0.06 15.68 -17.84
N GLN A 84 1.30 15.37 -18.24
CA GLN A 84 1.55 14.78 -19.55
C GLN A 84 0.90 13.40 -19.66
N LEU A 85 0.95 12.58 -18.60
CA LEU A 85 0.34 11.25 -18.59
C LEU A 85 -1.16 11.34 -18.76
N ALA A 86 -1.82 12.21 -17.98
CA ALA A 86 -3.25 12.45 -18.09
C ALA A 86 -3.65 12.94 -19.48
N THR A 87 -2.83 13.79 -20.11
CA THR A 87 -3.07 14.27 -21.48
C THR A 87 -3.01 13.15 -22.50
N LEU A 88 -1.95 12.33 -22.47
CA LEU A 88 -1.78 11.22 -23.41
C LEU A 88 -2.82 10.12 -23.21
N GLU A 89 -3.13 9.76 -21.96
CA GLU A 89 -4.16 8.77 -21.66
C GLU A 89 -5.53 9.23 -22.16
N LYS A 90 -5.91 10.50 -21.90
CA LYS A 90 -7.17 11.05 -22.40
C LYS A 90 -7.23 11.07 -23.92
N GLN A 91 -6.15 11.41 -24.61
CA GLN A 91 -6.11 11.38 -26.08
C GLN A 91 -6.31 9.95 -26.61
N GLN A 92 -5.58 8.98 -26.05
CA GLN A 92 -5.70 7.58 -26.47
C GLN A 92 -7.10 7.03 -26.18
N PHE A 93 -7.63 7.26 -24.98
CA PHE A 93 -8.96 6.76 -24.63
C PHE A 93 -10.07 7.43 -25.43
N ARG A 94 -9.96 8.72 -25.79
CA ARG A 94 -10.93 9.36 -26.71
C ARG A 94 -10.94 8.71 -28.08
N TRP A 95 -9.77 8.33 -28.59
CA TRP A 95 -9.66 7.69 -29.90
C TRP A 95 -10.29 6.29 -29.90
N HIS A 96 -10.02 5.48 -28.87
CA HIS A 96 -10.51 4.10 -28.77
C HIS A 96 -11.88 3.96 -28.09
N LEU A 97 -12.49 5.04 -27.60
CA LEU A 97 -13.74 4.97 -26.85
C LEU A 97 -14.86 4.23 -27.62
N PRO A 98 -15.12 4.51 -28.92
CA PRO A 98 -16.17 3.80 -29.64
C PRO A 98 -15.93 2.30 -29.75
N GLU A 99 -14.67 1.89 -29.98
CA GLU A 99 -14.29 0.47 -30.05
C GLU A 99 -14.44 -0.22 -28.69
N LEU A 100 -14.11 0.47 -27.59
CA LEU A 100 -14.27 -0.06 -26.24
C LEU A 100 -15.74 -0.17 -25.82
N GLN A 101 -16.58 0.78 -26.23
CA GLN A 101 -18.03 0.72 -26.02
C GLN A 101 -18.64 -0.44 -26.78
N ASP A 102 -18.35 -0.55 -28.07
CA ASP A 102 -18.84 -1.64 -28.92
C ASP A 102 -18.40 -3.01 -28.40
N ALA A 103 -17.14 -3.15 -27.97
CA ALA A 103 -16.64 -4.39 -27.38
C ALA A 103 -17.36 -4.74 -26.07
N ALA A 104 -17.55 -3.76 -25.17
CA ALA A 104 -18.21 -4.00 -23.89
C ALA A 104 -19.70 -4.34 -24.05
N GLU A 105 -20.39 -3.71 -25.00
CA GLU A 105 -21.81 -3.95 -25.27
C GLU A 105 -22.06 -5.25 -26.03
N ASN A 106 -21.22 -5.59 -27.01
CA ASN A 106 -21.44 -6.76 -27.87
C ASN A 106 -20.84 -8.06 -27.31
N GLN A 107 -19.66 -8.01 -26.69
CA GLN A 107 -18.99 -9.20 -26.15
C GLN A 107 -19.42 -9.50 -24.72
N PHE A 108 -19.75 -8.45 -23.97
CA PHE A 108 -20.16 -8.49 -22.57
C PHE A 108 -19.23 -9.35 -21.69
N ASP A 109 -17.92 -9.22 -21.85
CA ASP A 109 -16.93 -9.92 -21.02
C ASP A 109 -16.31 -8.99 -19.96
N ALA A 110 -15.84 -9.58 -18.86
CA ALA A 110 -15.27 -8.82 -17.74
C ALA A 110 -14.05 -7.97 -18.13
N LEU A 111 -13.28 -8.40 -19.15
CA LEU A 111 -12.12 -7.66 -19.65
C LEU A 111 -12.54 -6.40 -20.42
N SER A 112 -13.49 -6.49 -21.35
CA SER A 112 -13.94 -5.32 -22.13
C SER A 112 -14.68 -4.33 -21.24
N ALA A 113 -15.55 -4.81 -20.35
CA ALA A 113 -16.21 -3.96 -19.34
C ALA A 113 -15.19 -3.24 -18.44
N SER A 114 -14.14 -3.93 -17.98
CA SER A 114 -13.06 -3.32 -17.20
C SER A 114 -12.26 -2.28 -17.98
N ARG A 115 -11.96 -2.51 -19.26
CA ARG A 115 -11.24 -1.56 -20.11
C ARG A 115 -12.06 -0.30 -20.38
N LEU A 116 -13.37 -0.46 -20.61
CA LEU A 116 -14.29 0.65 -20.74
C LEU A 116 -14.38 1.44 -19.44
N ALA A 117 -14.45 0.78 -18.29
CA ALA A 117 -14.44 1.44 -16.98
C ALA A 117 -13.17 2.28 -16.77
N ASP A 118 -11.98 1.73 -17.08
CA ASP A 118 -10.71 2.45 -16.98
C ASP A 118 -10.68 3.70 -17.88
N ALA A 119 -11.20 3.57 -19.10
CA ALA A 119 -11.31 4.67 -20.06
C ALA A 119 -12.23 5.79 -19.57
N LEU A 120 -13.44 5.43 -19.11
CA LEU A 120 -14.42 6.38 -18.60
C LEU A 120 -13.89 7.14 -17.37
N ASP A 121 -13.19 6.45 -16.45
CA ASP A 121 -12.60 7.11 -15.29
C ASP A 121 -11.49 8.09 -15.70
N CYS A 122 -10.65 7.74 -16.68
CA CYS A 122 -9.64 8.63 -17.24
C CYS A 122 -10.25 9.87 -17.92
N LEU A 123 -11.39 9.70 -18.58
CA LEU A 123 -12.13 10.78 -19.26
C LEU A 123 -12.95 11.64 -18.30
N GLY A 124 -13.12 11.22 -17.05
CA GLY A 124 -13.82 11.94 -15.99
C GLY A 124 -15.27 11.51 -15.78
N ASP A 125 -15.77 10.53 -16.53
CA ASP A 125 -17.08 9.91 -16.29
C ASP A 125 -16.98 8.85 -15.18
N ARG A 126 -16.97 9.33 -13.93
CA ARG A 126 -16.86 8.47 -12.75
C ARG A 126 -18.08 7.58 -12.55
N ALA A 127 -19.28 8.04 -12.94
CA ALA A 127 -20.50 7.27 -12.76
C ALA A 127 -20.52 6.08 -13.72
N GLY A 128 -20.21 6.32 -15.00
CA GLY A 128 -20.05 5.27 -16.00
C GLY A 128 -18.93 4.30 -15.65
N ALA A 129 -17.78 4.81 -15.20
CA ALA A 129 -16.66 3.97 -14.79
C ALA A 129 -17.04 3.00 -13.64
N GLN A 130 -17.73 3.50 -12.61
CA GLN A 130 -18.17 2.67 -11.50
C GLN A 130 -19.20 1.64 -11.92
N LEU A 131 -20.13 2.01 -12.82
CA LEU A 131 -21.14 1.11 -13.36
C LEU A 131 -20.47 -0.05 -14.10
N TRP A 132 -19.57 0.24 -15.04
CA TRP A 132 -18.90 -0.78 -15.85
C TRP A 132 -17.91 -1.62 -15.06
N ALA A 133 -17.23 -1.05 -14.06
CA ALA A 133 -16.37 -1.82 -13.17
C ALA A 133 -17.17 -2.82 -12.31
N ARG A 134 -18.38 -2.44 -11.88
CA ARG A 134 -19.29 -3.36 -11.17
C ARG A 134 -19.86 -4.41 -12.11
N ALA A 135 -20.31 -4.02 -13.31
CA ALA A 135 -20.77 -4.96 -14.32
C ALA A 135 -19.70 -6.02 -14.64
N ALA A 136 -18.42 -5.62 -14.75
CA ALA A 136 -17.32 -6.55 -14.95
C ALA A 136 -17.16 -7.57 -13.81
N ILE A 137 -17.40 -7.17 -12.56
CA ILE A 137 -17.36 -8.07 -11.39
C ILE A 137 -18.61 -8.95 -11.33
N GLU A 138 -19.78 -8.41 -11.68
CA GLU A 138 -21.05 -9.15 -11.68
C GLU A 138 -21.06 -10.23 -12.76
N GLU A 139 -20.50 -9.94 -13.94
CA GLU A 139 -20.40 -10.87 -15.05
C GLU A 139 -19.45 -12.04 -14.74
N ASP A 140 -18.24 -11.76 -14.25
CA ASP A 140 -17.32 -12.80 -13.79
C ASP A 140 -16.65 -12.39 -12.46
N PRO A 141 -17.23 -12.79 -11.30
CA PRO A 141 -16.66 -12.53 -9.98
C PRO A 141 -15.30 -13.20 -9.73
N CYS A 142 -14.90 -14.15 -10.57
CA CYS A 142 -13.61 -14.83 -10.49
C CYS A 142 -12.56 -14.18 -11.39
N HIS A 143 -12.95 -13.26 -12.28
CA HIS A 143 -12.03 -12.54 -13.13
C HIS A 143 -11.37 -11.36 -12.39
N PRO A 144 -10.03 -11.20 -12.45
CA PRO A 144 -9.34 -10.16 -11.70
C PRO A 144 -9.56 -8.74 -12.26
N GLU A 145 -9.92 -8.59 -13.54
CA GLU A 145 -9.96 -7.28 -14.21
C GLU A 145 -11.01 -6.32 -13.62
N GLY A 146 -12.22 -6.80 -13.33
CA GLY A 146 -13.24 -5.95 -12.69
C GLY A 146 -12.76 -5.37 -11.36
N TYR A 147 -12.10 -6.19 -10.53
CA TYR A 147 -11.48 -5.71 -9.28
C TYR A 147 -10.31 -4.74 -9.56
N LEU A 148 -9.53 -4.99 -10.61
CA LEU A 148 -8.39 -4.16 -11.00
C LEU A 148 -8.84 -2.75 -11.44
N ALA A 149 -9.90 -2.63 -12.25
CA ALA A 149 -10.46 -1.33 -12.64
C ALA A 149 -10.89 -0.51 -11.41
N VAL A 150 -11.61 -1.13 -10.47
CA VAL A 150 -11.98 -0.46 -9.21
C VAL A 150 -10.74 -0.03 -8.43
N ALA A 151 -9.72 -0.89 -8.36
CA ALA A 151 -8.49 -0.57 -7.65
C ALA A 151 -7.71 0.57 -8.29
N ARG A 152 -7.67 0.66 -9.63
CA ARG A 152 -7.01 1.73 -10.39
C ARG A 152 -7.67 3.08 -10.17
N ALA A 153 -9.00 3.14 -10.19
CA ALA A 153 -9.74 4.35 -9.87
C ALA A 153 -9.42 4.85 -8.45
N HIS A 154 -9.38 3.94 -7.47
CA HIS A 154 -8.94 4.26 -6.11
C HIS A 154 -7.48 4.70 -6.04
N LEU A 155 -6.58 4.08 -6.81
CA LEU A 155 -5.15 4.39 -6.80
C LEU A 155 -4.88 5.78 -7.38
N ARG A 156 -5.59 6.18 -8.44
CA ARG A 156 -5.55 7.57 -8.96
C ARG A 156 -6.00 8.55 -7.89
N LYS A 157 -7.17 8.28 -7.26
CA LYS A 157 -7.69 9.14 -6.18
C LYS A 157 -6.72 9.26 -5.01
N PHE A 158 -6.08 8.14 -4.61
CA PHE A 158 -5.08 8.12 -3.54
C PHE A 158 -3.87 8.99 -3.90
N ARG A 159 -3.34 8.88 -5.12
CA ARG A 159 -2.17 9.62 -5.58
C ARG A 159 -2.43 11.11 -5.79
N GLU A 160 -3.59 11.48 -6.32
CA GLU A 160 -3.95 12.87 -6.60
C GLU A 160 -4.38 13.63 -5.35
N LYS A 161 -5.17 13.00 -4.48
CA LYS A 161 -5.86 13.67 -3.37
C LYS A 161 -5.32 13.31 -2.00
N SER A 162 -4.36 12.39 -1.92
CA SER A 162 -3.88 11.84 -0.64
C SER A 162 -5.06 11.34 0.22
N ASP A 163 -5.97 10.56 -0.39
CA ASP A 163 -7.15 10.02 0.29
C ASP A 163 -6.87 8.63 0.87
N ALA A 164 -6.65 8.54 2.19
CA ALA A 164 -6.35 7.29 2.90
C ALA A 164 -7.41 6.20 2.69
N VAL A 165 -8.70 6.57 2.62
CA VAL A 165 -9.80 5.62 2.40
C VAL A 165 -9.71 5.02 1.00
N ALA A 166 -9.35 5.84 0.01
CA ALA A 166 -9.07 5.35 -1.33
C ALA A 166 -7.89 4.37 -1.32
N GLY A 167 -6.80 4.68 -0.60
CA GLY A 167 -5.66 3.78 -0.45
C GLY A 167 -6.03 2.40 0.14
N LEU A 168 -6.88 2.37 1.17
CA LEU A 168 -7.39 1.11 1.72
C LEU A 168 -8.25 0.34 0.71
N GLY A 169 -9.04 1.07 -0.09
CA GLY A 169 -9.76 0.55 -1.24
C GLY A 169 -8.81 -0.15 -2.23
N VAL A 170 -7.72 0.51 -2.62
CA VAL A 170 -6.69 -0.08 -3.50
C VAL A 170 -6.23 -1.43 -2.99
N LEU A 171 -5.78 -1.52 -1.73
CA LEU A 171 -5.27 -2.77 -1.19
C LEU A 171 -6.34 -3.85 -1.12
N ARG A 172 -7.58 -3.52 -0.74
CA ARG A 172 -8.68 -4.48 -0.71
C ARG A 172 -8.91 -5.10 -2.09
N TYR A 173 -9.06 -4.27 -3.12
CA TYR A 173 -9.38 -4.72 -4.48
C TYR A 173 -8.19 -5.41 -5.15
N LEU A 174 -6.96 -4.88 -5.01
CA LEU A 174 -5.75 -5.53 -5.54
C LEU A 174 -5.45 -6.85 -4.86
N THR A 175 -5.63 -6.96 -3.53
CA THR A 175 -5.42 -8.22 -2.82
C THR A 175 -6.39 -9.27 -3.32
N LYS A 176 -7.67 -8.91 -3.52
CA LYS A 176 -8.66 -9.82 -4.10
C LYS A 176 -8.28 -10.22 -5.53
N ALA A 177 -7.90 -9.28 -6.39
CA ALA A 177 -7.49 -9.56 -7.77
C ALA A 177 -6.26 -10.50 -7.81
N CYS A 178 -5.26 -10.25 -6.96
CA CYS A 178 -4.06 -11.10 -6.86
C CYS A 178 -4.38 -12.51 -6.32
N GLN A 179 -5.38 -12.65 -5.43
CA GLN A 179 -5.83 -13.95 -4.94
C GLN A 179 -6.54 -14.76 -6.03
N LEU A 180 -7.36 -14.10 -6.86
CA LEU A 180 -8.05 -14.74 -7.97
C LEU A 180 -7.06 -15.23 -9.04
N ARG A 181 -6.05 -14.42 -9.36
CA ARG A 181 -5.03 -14.78 -10.36
C ARG A 181 -3.61 -14.49 -9.85
N PRO A 182 -3.00 -15.43 -9.11
CA PRO A 182 -1.63 -15.30 -8.64
C PRO A 182 -0.67 -15.23 -9.83
N GLY A 183 0.02 -14.09 -9.99
CA GLY A 183 0.91 -13.85 -11.14
C GLY A 183 0.35 -12.92 -12.22
N HIS A 184 -0.86 -12.37 -12.04
CA HIS A 184 -1.38 -11.37 -12.96
C HIS A 184 -0.50 -10.12 -13.00
N GLY A 185 0.07 -9.83 -14.17
CA GLY A 185 1.16 -8.86 -14.31
C GLY A 185 0.77 -7.45 -13.87
N GLU A 186 -0.39 -6.98 -14.33
CA GLU A 186 -0.92 -5.65 -14.00
C GLU A 186 -1.23 -5.51 -12.50
N CYS A 187 -1.88 -6.52 -11.90
CA CYS A 187 -2.19 -6.49 -10.47
C CYS A 187 -0.92 -6.41 -9.61
N LEU A 188 0.13 -7.15 -9.98
CA LEU A 188 1.41 -7.11 -9.26
C LEU A 188 2.12 -5.76 -9.41
N ARG A 189 2.05 -5.12 -10.59
CA ARG A 189 2.62 -3.77 -10.80
C ARG A 189 1.88 -2.72 -9.97
N ASP A 190 0.55 -2.73 -9.99
CA ASP A 190 -0.27 -1.78 -9.23
C ASP A 190 -0.12 -2.00 -7.71
N LEU A 191 0.01 -3.26 -7.26
CA LEU A 191 0.23 -3.58 -5.84
C LEU A 191 1.62 -3.14 -5.39
N ALA A 192 2.66 -3.40 -6.19
CA ALA A 192 4.01 -2.92 -5.90
C ALA A 192 4.07 -1.39 -5.87
N THR A 193 3.35 -0.71 -6.78
CA THR A 193 3.22 0.75 -6.77
C THR A 193 2.62 1.23 -5.45
N MET A 194 1.49 0.66 -5.03
CA MET A 194 0.84 1.01 -3.76
C MET A 194 1.76 0.79 -2.55
N LEU A 195 2.47 -0.34 -2.50
CA LEU A 195 3.40 -0.65 -1.39
C LEU A 195 4.58 0.33 -1.34
N LEU A 196 5.11 0.78 -2.48
CA LEU A 196 6.19 1.76 -2.52
C LEU A 196 5.71 3.16 -2.14
N LEU A 197 4.48 3.55 -2.48
CA LEU A 197 3.85 4.77 -1.98
C LEU A 197 3.73 4.76 -0.44
N LEU A 198 3.47 3.58 0.14
CA LEU A 198 3.46 3.36 1.59
C LEU A 198 4.86 3.15 2.20
N LYS A 199 5.94 3.39 1.44
CA LYS A 199 7.33 3.18 1.86
C LYS A 199 7.62 1.76 2.38
N ALA A 200 7.06 0.73 1.74
CA ALA A 200 7.28 -0.68 2.07
C ALA A 200 8.08 -1.44 0.98
N PRO A 201 9.39 -1.16 0.82
CA PRO A 201 10.19 -1.72 -0.26
C PRO A 201 10.45 -3.23 -0.18
N LYS A 202 10.55 -3.86 0.99
CA LYS A 202 10.73 -5.33 1.10
C LYS A 202 9.46 -6.05 0.65
N ALA A 203 8.29 -5.58 1.07
CA ALA A 203 7.00 -6.11 0.64
C ALA A 203 6.82 -5.94 -0.87
N ALA A 204 7.09 -4.75 -1.40
CA ALA A 204 7.08 -4.50 -2.85
C ALA A 204 8.08 -5.42 -3.58
N GLY A 205 9.29 -5.57 -3.05
CA GLY A 205 10.33 -6.43 -3.61
C GLY A 205 9.92 -7.90 -3.71
N LYS A 206 9.11 -8.42 -2.78
CA LYS A 206 8.50 -9.76 -2.85
C LYS A 206 7.45 -9.85 -3.97
N VAL A 207 6.56 -8.87 -4.05
CA VAL A 207 5.53 -8.78 -5.09
C VAL A 207 6.13 -8.66 -6.50
N LEU A 208 7.28 -7.99 -6.62
CA LEU A 208 7.99 -7.79 -7.89
C LEU A 208 8.74 -9.03 -8.37
N GLN A 209 9.07 -10.01 -7.52
CA GLN A 209 9.88 -11.18 -7.92
C GLN A 209 9.37 -11.93 -9.16
N PRO A 210 8.06 -12.22 -9.30
CA PRO A 210 7.54 -12.89 -10.49
C PRO A 210 7.71 -12.02 -11.75
N LEU A 211 7.50 -10.70 -11.63
CA LEU A 211 7.63 -9.76 -12.74
C LEU A 211 9.08 -9.61 -13.20
N ILE A 212 10.04 -9.55 -12.27
CA ILE A 212 11.47 -9.49 -12.59
C ILE A 212 11.90 -10.73 -13.38
N LYS A 213 11.37 -11.90 -13.05
CA LYS A 213 11.67 -13.15 -13.77
C LYS A 213 11.04 -13.18 -15.16
N ALA A 214 9.78 -12.75 -15.28
CA ALA A 214 9.02 -12.81 -16.53
C ALA A 214 9.42 -11.71 -17.52
N ALA A 215 9.54 -10.47 -17.06
CA ALA A 215 9.77 -9.29 -17.89
C ALA A 215 10.75 -8.30 -17.22
N PRO A 216 12.05 -8.66 -17.08
CA PRO A 216 13.04 -7.82 -16.41
C PRO A 216 13.31 -6.47 -17.11
N ARG A 217 12.85 -6.32 -18.35
CA ARG A 217 13.07 -5.12 -19.18
C ARG A 217 11.84 -4.24 -19.30
N ASP A 218 10.73 -4.62 -18.66
CA ASP A 218 9.53 -3.81 -18.62
C ASP A 218 9.86 -2.47 -17.90
N PRO A 219 9.54 -1.32 -18.51
CA PRO A 219 9.87 -0.01 -17.91
C PRO A 219 9.33 0.16 -16.50
N MET A 220 8.11 -0.34 -16.24
CA MET A 220 7.49 -0.25 -14.91
C MET A 220 8.23 -1.14 -13.91
N VAL A 221 8.64 -2.35 -14.31
CA VAL A 221 9.45 -3.23 -13.45
C VAL A 221 10.79 -2.60 -13.12
N LEU A 222 11.46 -1.97 -14.08
CA LEU A 222 12.72 -1.25 -13.85
C LEU A 222 12.55 -0.05 -12.90
N ALA A 223 11.52 0.76 -13.12
CA ALA A 223 11.16 1.88 -12.26
C ALA A 223 10.90 1.44 -10.81
N LEU A 224 10.01 0.46 -10.62
CA LEU A 224 9.61 -0.05 -9.31
C LEU A 224 10.78 -0.72 -8.57
N THR A 225 11.60 -1.50 -9.28
CA THR A 225 12.77 -2.16 -8.67
C THR A 225 13.87 -1.19 -8.28
N THR A 226 14.06 -0.12 -9.06
CA THR A 226 15.02 0.93 -8.73
C THR A 226 14.55 1.70 -7.49
N LEU A 227 13.27 2.10 -7.45
CA LEU A 227 12.68 2.78 -6.29
C LEU A 227 12.75 1.91 -5.03
N ALA A 228 12.44 0.61 -5.14
CA ALA A 228 12.49 -0.32 -4.02
C ALA A 228 13.90 -0.50 -3.42
N LYS A 229 14.97 -0.27 -4.20
CA LYS A 229 16.36 -0.36 -3.73
C LYS A 229 16.84 0.90 -3.04
N GLU A 230 16.30 2.06 -3.42
CA GLU A 230 16.69 3.36 -2.86
C GLU A 230 15.96 3.67 -1.54
N LEU A 231 14.74 3.16 -1.37
CA LEU A 231 13.98 3.36 -0.15
C LEU A 231 14.57 2.56 1.02
N PRO A 232 14.58 3.14 2.24
CA PRO A 232 14.99 2.40 3.43
C PRO A 232 14.02 1.26 3.71
N ALA A 233 14.58 0.14 4.15
CA ALA A 233 13.86 -1.04 4.55
C ALA A 233 12.76 -0.74 5.58
N GLU A 234 11.53 -1.17 5.32
CA GLU A 234 10.46 -1.07 6.30
C GLU A 234 10.74 -1.99 7.51
N ASN A 235 10.31 -1.54 8.68
CA ASN A 235 10.47 -2.21 9.98
C ASN A 235 9.18 -2.93 10.46
N THR A 236 8.14 -2.92 9.64
CA THR A 236 6.83 -3.56 9.93
C THR A 236 6.30 -4.33 8.74
N SER A 237 5.51 -5.36 9.01
CA SER A 237 4.67 -6.07 8.03
C SER A 237 3.20 -5.68 8.10
N ASN A 238 2.81 -4.81 9.03
CA ASN A 238 1.42 -4.43 9.26
C ASN A 238 1.03 -3.25 8.39
N ILE A 239 0.05 -3.49 7.52
CA ILE A 239 -0.47 -2.51 6.57
C ILE A 239 -1.13 -1.31 7.25
N GLN A 240 -1.81 -1.53 8.38
CA GLN A 240 -2.45 -0.42 9.11
C GLN A 240 -1.40 0.55 9.64
N GLU A 241 -0.29 0.02 10.14
CA GLU A 241 0.85 0.82 10.59
C GLU A 241 1.50 1.57 9.40
N LEU A 242 1.64 0.94 8.24
CA LEU A 242 2.14 1.62 7.04
C LEU A 242 1.25 2.80 6.62
N PHE A 243 -0.07 2.65 6.67
CA PHE A 243 -1.01 3.74 6.39
C PHE A 243 -0.93 4.85 7.42
N LEU A 244 -0.89 4.51 8.70
CA LEU A 244 -0.84 5.49 9.77
C LEU A 244 0.45 6.33 9.69
N ARG A 245 1.58 5.74 9.30
CA ARG A 245 2.82 6.49 9.01
C ARG A 245 2.71 7.38 7.79
N TRP A 246 2.09 6.88 6.74
CA TRP A 246 1.88 7.67 5.53
C TRP A 246 0.99 8.89 5.83
N GLU A 247 -0.06 8.72 6.63
CA GLU A 247 -0.99 9.78 7.02
C GLU A 247 -0.35 10.79 7.99
N THR A 248 0.31 10.30 9.04
CA THR A 248 0.84 11.16 10.12
C THR A 248 2.26 11.67 9.84
N GLY A 249 2.98 11.09 8.88
CA GLY A 249 4.39 11.35 8.63
C GLY A 249 5.34 10.88 9.74
N SER A 250 4.81 10.33 10.83
CA SER A 250 5.58 9.87 11.98
C SER A 250 5.93 8.39 11.84
N GLU A 251 7.03 7.95 12.44
CA GLU A 251 7.28 6.53 12.69
C GLU A 251 7.37 6.31 14.20
N PRO A 252 6.77 5.23 14.74
CA PRO A 252 6.85 4.95 16.15
C PRO A 252 8.31 4.70 16.52
N ASN A 253 8.81 5.41 17.53
CA ASN A 253 10.18 5.21 17.99
C ASN A 253 10.22 3.89 18.77
N ARG A 254 10.91 2.88 18.22
CA ARG A 254 11.11 1.61 18.94
C ARG A 254 12.36 1.63 19.83
N ALA A 255 12.92 2.81 20.12
CA ALA A 255 14.12 2.92 20.92
C ALA A 255 13.99 2.15 22.24
N LEU A 256 15.00 1.32 22.52
CA LEU A 256 15.16 0.43 23.67
C LEU A 256 15.40 1.19 24.99
N SER A 257 14.84 2.39 25.16
CA SER A 257 14.79 3.01 26.48
C SER A 257 13.90 2.12 27.34
N PRO A 258 14.35 1.68 28.53
CA PRO A 258 13.54 0.77 29.34
C PRO A 258 12.23 1.46 29.67
N ALA A 259 11.13 0.88 29.19
CA ALA A 259 9.79 1.37 29.50
C ALA A 259 9.62 1.46 31.03
N ARG A 260 9.10 2.58 31.51
CA ARG A 260 8.77 2.82 32.92
C ARG A 260 7.86 1.68 33.41
N VAL A 261 8.03 1.26 34.65
CA VAL A 261 7.19 0.22 35.23
C VAL A 261 5.89 0.83 35.75
N LEU A 262 4.76 0.40 35.20
CA LEU A 262 3.43 0.75 35.69
C LEU A 262 3.03 -0.19 36.84
N PRO A 263 2.27 0.31 37.82
CA PRO A 263 1.74 -0.55 38.88
C PRO A 263 0.77 -1.59 38.28
N SER A 264 0.95 -2.86 38.65
CA SER A 264 0.19 -3.98 38.07
C SER A 264 -1.21 -4.08 38.68
N PRO A 265 -2.30 -4.08 37.87
CA PRO A 265 -3.64 -4.34 38.36
C PRO A 265 -3.82 -5.84 38.61
N SER A 266 -4.68 -6.20 39.56
CA SER A 266 -5.01 -7.60 39.85
C SER A 266 -5.62 -8.29 38.62
N GLY A 267 -4.88 -9.19 37.98
CA GLY A 267 -5.37 -9.97 36.85
C GLY A 267 -5.44 -9.23 35.50
N GLY A 268 -4.69 -8.12 35.34
CA GLY A 268 -4.67 -7.35 34.09
C GLY A 268 -3.26 -6.99 33.61
N GLN A 269 -3.20 -6.47 32.39
CA GLN A 269 -2.00 -5.97 31.73
C GLN A 269 -2.19 -4.49 31.38
N LEU A 270 -1.10 -3.71 31.45
CA LEU A 270 -1.09 -2.28 31.19
C LEU A 270 0.06 -1.87 30.29
N TRP A 271 -0.23 -0.90 29.43
CA TRP A 271 0.73 -0.23 28.55
C TRP A 271 0.44 1.26 28.51
N GLU A 272 1.46 2.06 28.27
CA GLU A 272 1.38 3.50 27.99
C GLU A 272 2.09 3.77 26.67
N ILE A 273 1.36 4.35 25.73
CA ILE A 273 1.84 4.74 24.40
C ILE A 273 1.81 6.27 24.33
N ASP A 274 2.94 6.91 24.05
CA ASP A 274 2.98 8.37 23.90
C ASP A 274 2.34 8.85 22.58
N ASN A 275 2.19 10.16 22.41
CA ASN A 275 1.72 10.75 21.15
C ASN A 275 2.63 10.49 19.94
N ASN A 276 3.91 10.13 20.16
CA ASN A 276 4.81 9.67 19.10
C ASN A 276 4.63 8.18 18.78
N ARG A 277 3.58 7.56 19.32
CA ARG A 277 3.20 6.15 19.13
C ARG A 277 4.25 5.16 19.63
N THR A 278 5.00 5.57 20.64
CA THR A 278 6.10 4.83 21.27
C THR A 278 5.65 4.23 22.59
N LEU A 279 6.05 2.99 22.86
CA LEU A 279 5.84 2.40 24.18
C LEU A 279 6.76 3.05 25.22
N VAL A 280 6.16 3.74 26.19
CA VAL A 280 6.90 4.45 27.24
C VAL A 280 6.78 3.79 28.61
N ALA A 281 5.71 3.04 28.88
CA ALA A 281 5.55 2.31 30.14
C ALA A 281 4.75 1.01 29.99
N THR A 282 5.03 0.04 30.87
CA THR A 282 4.32 -1.26 30.96
C THR A 282 4.32 -1.80 32.38
N CYS A 283 3.33 -2.62 32.74
CA CYS A 283 3.40 -3.40 33.98
C CYS A 283 4.15 -4.73 33.77
N ASP A 284 4.55 -5.39 34.86
CA ASP A 284 5.39 -6.60 34.80
C ASP A 284 4.71 -7.78 34.09
N SER A 285 3.38 -7.87 34.18
CA SER A 285 2.56 -8.90 33.53
C SER A 285 2.30 -8.63 32.04
N ALA A 286 2.60 -7.43 31.54
CA ALA A 286 2.25 -6.99 30.19
C ALA A 286 3.26 -7.51 29.15
N SER A 287 2.72 -7.95 28.01
CA SER A 287 3.56 -8.40 26.90
C SER A 287 4.31 -7.23 26.27
N ARG A 288 5.61 -7.41 26.02
CA ARG A 288 6.48 -6.44 25.32
C ARG A 288 6.86 -6.93 23.92
N ASP A 289 6.07 -7.84 23.35
CA ASP A 289 6.30 -8.30 21.98
C ASP A 289 6.00 -7.19 20.97
N ASP A 290 6.85 -7.07 19.95
CA ASP A 290 6.76 -6.03 18.92
C ASP A 290 5.37 -5.94 18.28
N LYS A 291 4.68 -7.07 18.13
CA LYS A 291 3.37 -7.13 17.51
C LYS A 291 2.28 -6.51 18.40
N THR A 292 2.29 -6.76 19.70
CA THR A 292 1.36 -6.09 20.63
C THR A 292 1.62 -4.60 20.65
N ILE A 293 2.88 -4.19 20.78
CA ILE A 293 3.26 -2.77 20.81
C ILE A 293 2.81 -2.06 19.53
N GLU A 294 3.06 -2.67 18.38
CA GLU A 294 2.63 -2.12 17.09
C GLU A 294 1.12 -2.02 16.98
N ASN A 295 0.36 -3.03 17.43
CA ASN A 295 -1.11 -2.96 17.41
C ASN A 295 -1.64 -1.83 18.31
N LEU A 296 -1.07 -1.63 19.50
CA LEU A 296 -1.47 -0.56 20.40
C LEU A 296 -1.10 0.82 19.85
N SER A 297 0.09 0.95 19.23
CA SER A 297 0.50 2.13 18.46
C SER A 297 -0.51 2.48 17.36
N VAL A 298 -0.93 1.48 16.58
CA VAL A 298 -1.93 1.67 15.52
C VAL A 298 -3.28 2.10 16.10
N VAL A 299 -3.73 1.48 17.19
CA VAL A 299 -5.02 1.82 17.81
C VAL A 299 -4.99 3.24 18.36
N SER A 300 -3.96 3.60 19.14
CA SER A 300 -3.80 4.95 19.69
C SER A 300 -3.76 5.99 18.58
N GLY A 301 -2.84 5.82 17.60
CA GLY A 301 -2.69 6.80 16.53
C GLY A 301 -3.92 6.93 15.64
N THR A 302 -4.60 5.83 15.30
CA THR A 302 -5.85 5.88 14.53
C THR A 302 -6.95 6.63 15.28
N LEU A 303 -7.11 6.37 16.59
CA LEU A 303 -8.14 7.04 17.38
C LEU A 303 -7.86 8.55 17.52
N MET A 304 -6.60 8.89 17.77
CA MET A 304 -6.15 10.29 17.88
C MET A 304 -6.28 11.03 16.54
N SER A 305 -6.02 10.38 15.41
CA SER A 305 -6.15 11.02 14.09
C SER A 305 -7.60 11.10 13.60
N SER A 306 -8.39 10.05 13.79
CA SER A 306 -9.68 9.90 13.12
C SER A 306 -10.82 10.62 13.84
N LEU A 307 -10.87 10.60 15.18
CA LEU A 307 -12.00 11.19 15.91
C LEU A 307 -12.16 12.71 15.69
N PRO A 308 -11.08 13.52 15.68
CA PRO A 308 -11.19 14.94 15.34
C PRO A 308 -11.67 15.16 13.90
N GLN A 309 -11.16 14.38 12.94
CA GLN A 309 -11.57 14.46 11.54
C GLN A 309 -13.05 14.12 11.33
N MET A 310 -13.60 13.25 12.18
CA MET A 310 -15.03 12.89 12.17
C MET A 310 -15.92 13.91 12.91
N GLY A 311 -15.34 14.96 13.51
CA GLY A 311 -16.08 15.93 14.32
C GLY A 311 -16.59 15.36 15.65
N ILE A 312 -16.03 14.23 16.11
CA ILE A 312 -16.40 13.59 17.39
C ILE A 312 -15.64 14.24 18.56
N GLY A 313 -14.56 14.98 18.27
CA GLY A 313 -13.66 15.59 19.25
C GLY A 313 -12.45 14.71 19.55
N ASP A 314 -11.72 15.08 20.59
CA ASP A 314 -10.49 14.38 20.97
C ASP A 314 -10.79 13.01 21.58
N PHE A 315 -9.87 12.07 21.38
CA PHE A 315 -9.96 10.75 22.00
C PHE A 315 -9.79 10.86 23.51
N VAL A 316 -10.80 10.42 24.27
CA VAL A 316 -10.75 10.37 25.74
C VAL A 316 -10.65 8.93 26.24
N ARG A 317 -11.57 8.05 25.82
CA ARG A 317 -11.58 6.65 26.25
C ARG A 317 -12.38 5.74 25.32
N PHE A 318 -12.06 4.46 25.32
CA PHE A 318 -12.89 3.41 24.72
C PHE A 318 -12.88 2.13 25.54
N THR A 319 -13.89 1.30 25.30
CA THR A 319 -13.99 -0.07 25.82
C THR A 319 -14.33 -1.00 24.66
N SER A 320 -13.47 -1.97 24.41
CA SER A 320 -13.67 -3.02 23.41
C SER A 320 -13.80 -4.37 24.11
N ARG A 321 -14.88 -5.10 23.82
CA ARG A 321 -15.17 -6.41 24.39
C ARG A 321 -15.18 -7.45 23.29
N SER A 322 -14.43 -8.53 23.46
CA SER A 322 -14.30 -9.60 22.47
C SER A 322 -14.13 -10.96 23.16
N ARG A 323 -14.09 -12.04 22.36
CA ARG A 323 -13.73 -13.38 22.86
C ARG A 323 -12.33 -13.43 23.49
N GLY A 324 -11.44 -12.51 23.12
CA GLY A 324 -10.10 -12.37 23.69
C GLY A 324 -10.05 -11.58 25.00
N GLY A 325 -11.20 -11.21 25.57
CA GLY A 325 -11.31 -10.40 26.77
C GLY A 325 -11.68 -8.95 26.48
N ILE A 326 -11.32 -8.07 27.42
CA ILE A 326 -11.65 -6.65 27.40
C ILE A 326 -10.37 -5.86 27.20
N LEU A 327 -10.41 -4.92 26.25
CA LEU A 327 -9.39 -3.90 26.06
C LEU A 327 -10.02 -2.53 26.35
N LEU A 328 -9.41 -1.80 27.28
CA LEU A 328 -9.72 -0.43 27.61
C LEU A 328 -8.61 0.46 27.09
N GLY A 329 -8.98 1.62 26.56
CA GLY A 329 -8.04 2.70 26.25
C GLY A 329 -8.50 3.98 26.92
N GLN A 330 -7.55 4.74 27.45
CA GLN A 330 -7.79 6.07 28.01
C GLN A 330 -6.64 6.99 27.61
N SER A 331 -6.97 8.21 27.21
CA SER A 331 -6.01 9.25 26.86
C SER A 331 -6.05 10.37 27.89
N ASP A 332 -4.89 10.91 28.22
CA ASP A 332 -4.72 12.14 29.01
C ASP A 332 -4.35 13.36 28.14
N GLY A 333 -4.23 13.16 26.82
CA GLY A 333 -3.80 14.17 25.85
C GLY A 333 -2.32 14.11 25.47
N GLU A 334 -1.46 13.55 26.32
CA GLU A 334 -0.02 13.35 26.03
C GLU A 334 0.32 11.90 25.70
N SER A 335 -0.42 10.97 26.31
CA SER A 335 -0.26 9.53 26.19
C SER A 335 -1.62 8.83 26.18
N THR A 336 -1.60 7.60 25.66
CA THR A 336 -2.71 6.66 25.73
C THR A 336 -2.33 5.47 26.59
N TYR A 337 -3.09 5.26 27.66
CA TYR A 337 -3.01 4.08 28.50
C TYR A 337 -3.95 2.99 27.97
N PHE A 338 -3.43 1.77 27.89
CA PHE A 338 -4.20 0.60 27.53
C PHE A 338 -4.25 -0.37 28.70
N GLY A 339 -5.44 -0.90 28.97
CA GLY A 339 -5.65 -1.96 29.96
C GLY A 339 -6.32 -3.17 29.33
N HIS A 340 -5.76 -4.36 29.54
CA HIS A 340 -6.32 -5.61 29.06
C HIS A 340 -6.55 -6.61 30.19
N SER A 341 -7.68 -7.33 30.11
CA SER A 341 -7.95 -8.51 30.92
C SER A 341 -8.68 -9.56 30.09
N GLN A 342 -8.30 -10.82 30.25
CA GLN A 342 -9.02 -11.96 29.66
C GLN A 342 -10.38 -12.22 30.33
N ARG A 343 -10.57 -11.78 31.59
CA ARG A 343 -11.81 -11.98 32.35
C ARG A 343 -12.64 -10.71 32.38
N GLY A 344 -13.91 -10.86 32.03
CA GLY A 344 -14.88 -9.76 32.06
C GLY A 344 -15.09 -9.15 33.44
N SER A 345 -14.98 -9.95 34.49
CA SER A 345 -15.16 -9.51 35.89
C SER A 345 -14.13 -8.48 36.37
N HIS A 346 -13.01 -8.29 35.66
CA HIS A 346 -11.99 -7.30 36.01
C HIS A 346 -12.19 -5.95 35.32
N GLU A 347 -13.26 -5.78 34.53
CA GLU A 347 -13.52 -4.55 33.77
C GLU A 347 -13.57 -3.29 34.65
N GLU A 348 -14.42 -3.29 35.68
CA GLU A 348 -14.56 -2.14 36.57
C GLU A 348 -13.27 -1.82 37.32
N SER A 349 -12.56 -2.87 37.74
CA SER A 349 -11.27 -2.70 38.44
C SER A 349 -10.24 -2.06 37.53
N LEU A 350 -10.18 -2.46 36.25
CA LEU A 350 -9.28 -1.86 35.27
C LEU A 350 -9.67 -0.42 34.93
N HIS A 351 -10.96 -0.13 34.80
CA HIS A 351 -11.44 1.24 34.58
C HIS A 351 -11.02 2.18 35.71
N ARG A 352 -11.24 1.78 36.97
CA ARG A 352 -10.81 2.58 38.14
C ARG A 352 -9.30 2.78 38.15
N PHE A 353 -8.55 1.76 37.73
CA PHE A 353 -7.11 1.83 37.68
C PHE A 353 -6.60 2.81 36.62
N LEU A 354 -7.13 2.74 35.39
CA LEU A 354 -6.77 3.66 34.30
C LEU A 354 -7.12 5.11 34.65
N ASN A 355 -8.30 5.34 35.26
CA ASN A 355 -8.67 6.68 35.74
C ASN A 355 -7.65 7.22 36.75
N SER A 356 -7.20 6.38 37.68
CA SER A 356 -6.21 6.79 38.69
C SER A 356 -4.82 7.09 38.12
N LEU A 357 -4.50 6.59 36.92
CA LEU A 357 -3.27 6.91 36.21
C LEU A 357 -3.40 8.26 35.50
N GLY A 358 -4.52 8.49 34.79
CA GLY A 358 -4.77 9.77 34.10
C GLY A 358 -4.92 10.98 35.03
N ASP A 359 -5.52 10.80 36.22
CA ASP A 359 -5.73 11.92 37.17
C ASP A 359 -4.45 12.37 37.89
N LYS A 360 -3.41 11.54 37.94
CA LYS A 360 -2.19 11.82 38.71
C LYS A 360 -1.20 12.76 38.02
N GLU A 361 -1.34 13.03 36.72
CA GLU A 361 -0.45 13.95 36.00
C GLU A 361 -1.04 15.35 35.81
N VAL A 362 -2.36 15.55 35.98
CA VAL A 362 -3.01 16.88 35.98
C VAL A 362 -2.70 17.70 37.26
N SER A 363 -2.15 17.04 38.29
CA SER A 363 -1.83 17.66 39.60
C SER A 363 -0.34 18.00 39.79
N ARG A 364 0.45 18.11 38.70
CA ARG A 364 1.85 18.54 38.76
C ARG A 364 2.09 19.89 38.09
#